data_AF-A0A536LTZ0-F1
#
_entry.id   AF-A0A536LTZ0-F1
#
_cell.length_a   1.000
_cell.length_b   1.000
_cell.length_c   1.000
_cell.angle_alpha   90.00
_cell.angle_beta   90.00
_cell.angle_gamma   90.00
#
_symmetry.space_group_name_H-M   'P 1'
#
loop_
_entity.id
_entity.type
_entity.pdbx_description
1 polymer ?
#
loop_
_entity_poly.entity_id
_entity_poly.type
_entity_poly.pdbx_seq_one_letter_code
_entity_poly.pdbx_strand_id
1 'polypeptide(L)'
;LVVGGAGYIGSVTVDQLIDAGHDVTVLDSLVAGHKGALNAGAEFVQADVRDEEALNRLFASHTFDAERDGFVASEAAGIFVLENLEHARKRNAPILAELVGYGAGNDAYHVVAPSEDGEGAANAMTWALEDAGVEPAEVDYINAHGTSTKLNDLSETLAIKRVFGEDAYRVPISATKSMIGHSFGAAGAVESIAAVQTIQTGMIHPTINYEHPDPECDLDYVPNKARRADVDVVLKNSFGFGGQNACLVFKRYEG
;
A
#
# COMPACT_ATOMS: atom_id res chain seq x y z
N LEU A 1 -17.70 -2.61 3.32
CA LEU A 1 -17.10 -3.75 2.58
C LEU A 1 -17.68 -5.02 3.15
N VAL A 2 -17.67 -6.10 2.38
CA VAL A 2 -18.01 -7.44 2.90
C VAL A 2 -16.77 -8.33 2.90
N VAL A 3 -16.72 -9.33 3.75
CA VAL A 3 -15.61 -10.31 3.77
C VAL A 3 -16.03 -11.57 3.01
N GLY A 4 -15.25 -11.94 1.99
CA GLY A 4 -15.52 -13.09 1.10
C GLY A 4 -14.83 -14.40 1.48
N GLY A 5 -13.93 -14.39 2.48
CA GLY A 5 -13.19 -15.57 2.94
C GLY A 5 -13.58 -16.05 4.34
N ALA A 6 -13.36 -17.33 4.63
CA ALA A 6 -13.70 -17.96 5.92
C ALA A 6 -12.88 -17.45 7.13
N GLY A 7 -11.83 -16.65 6.92
CA GLY A 7 -10.85 -16.30 7.95
C GLY A 7 -11.11 -15.00 8.73
N TYR A 8 -11.47 -13.90 8.05
CA TYR A 8 -11.39 -12.55 8.66
C TYR A 8 -12.52 -12.25 9.66
N ILE A 9 -13.75 -12.70 9.37
CA ILE A 9 -14.90 -12.62 10.29
C ILE A 9 -15.35 -14.02 10.71
N GLY A 10 -14.98 -15.09 9.99
CA GLY A 10 -15.49 -16.44 10.26
C GLY A 10 -15.06 -17.05 11.61
N SER A 11 -14.02 -16.52 12.26
CA SER A 11 -13.58 -16.94 13.60
C SER A 11 -14.10 -16.05 14.75
N VAL A 12 -14.72 -14.91 14.43
CA VAL A 12 -15.21 -13.94 15.42
C VAL A 12 -16.72 -13.77 15.24
N THR A 13 -17.50 -14.02 16.28
CA THR A 13 -18.98 -13.88 16.31
C THR A 13 -19.43 -12.42 16.23
N VAL A 14 -19.03 -11.69 15.19
CA VAL A 14 -19.27 -10.26 15.02
C VAL A 14 -19.83 -10.02 13.63
N ASP A 15 -21.07 -9.54 13.57
CA ASP A 15 -21.77 -9.25 12.31
C ASP A 15 -21.24 -7.99 11.59
N GLN A 16 -20.59 -7.09 12.35
CA GLN A 16 -20.02 -5.84 11.86
C GLN A 16 -18.73 -5.48 12.61
N LEU A 17 -17.64 -5.27 11.89
CA LEU A 17 -16.36 -4.78 12.42
C LEU A 17 -16.09 -3.37 11.88
N ILE A 18 -15.73 -2.45 12.78
CA ILE A 18 -15.18 -1.15 12.41
C ILE A 18 -13.66 -1.27 12.51
N ASP A 19 -12.97 -1.08 11.39
CA ASP A 19 -11.51 -0.99 11.35
C ASP A 19 -11.09 0.44 11.01
N ALA A 20 -10.07 0.94 11.70
CA ALA A 20 -9.65 2.34 11.61
C ALA A 20 -8.14 2.48 11.78
N GLY A 21 -7.52 3.26 10.88
CA GLY A 21 -6.17 3.77 11.04
C GLY A 21 -6.21 5.29 11.19
N HIS A 22 -5.43 5.84 12.12
CA HIS A 22 -5.26 7.28 12.28
C HIS A 22 -3.79 7.59 12.56
N ASP A 23 -3.31 8.71 12.04
CA ASP A 23 -2.04 9.28 12.45
C ASP A 23 -2.09 10.81 12.39
N VAL A 24 -1.84 11.40 13.56
CA VAL A 24 -1.82 12.84 13.86
C VAL A 24 -0.70 13.10 14.89
N THR A 25 -0.46 12.14 15.79
CA THR A 25 0.48 12.28 16.92
C THR A 25 1.94 12.02 16.53
N VAL A 26 2.21 11.25 15.47
CA VAL A 26 3.59 10.98 15.04
C VAL A 26 4.23 12.25 14.44
N LEU A 27 3.46 13.10 13.77
CA LEU A 27 3.97 14.37 13.23
C LEU A 27 4.39 15.35 14.33
N ASP A 28 3.55 15.53 15.36
CA ASP A 28 3.87 16.40 16.51
C ASP A 28 5.17 15.96 17.22
N SER A 29 5.39 14.65 17.35
CA SER A 29 6.60 14.10 17.98
C SER A 29 7.84 14.12 17.06
N LEU A 30 7.66 14.01 15.73
CA LEU A 30 8.70 14.27 14.73
C LEU A 30 9.14 15.74 14.70
N VAL A 31 8.19 16.68 14.80
CA VAL A 31 8.45 18.13 14.84
C VAL A 31 9.01 18.56 16.20
N ALA A 32 8.59 17.93 17.31
CA ALA A 32 8.99 18.31 18.67
C ALA A 32 10.34 17.72 19.16
N GLY A 33 11.04 16.90 18.37
CA GLY A 33 12.44 16.53 18.61
C GLY A 33 12.73 15.79 19.92
N HIS A 34 12.49 14.47 19.96
CA HIS A 34 13.04 13.57 21.00
C HIS A 34 14.19 12.71 20.46
N LYS A 35 15.42 13.20 20.63
CA LYS A 35 16.72 12.67 20.13
C LYS A 35 17.13 11.24 20.56
N GLY A 36 16.27 10.46 21.21
CA GLY A 36 16.62 9.13 21.75
C GLY A 36 16.33 7.95 20.81
N ALA A 37 15.14 7.92 20.19
CA ALA A 37 14.76 6.90 19.22
C ALA A 37 15.20 7.25 17.78
N LEU A 38 15.62 8.51 17.57
CA LEU A 38 15.99 9.04 16.27
C LEU A 38 17.38 8.59 15.79
N ASN A 39 18.33 8.14 16.60
CA ASN A 39 19.66 7.85 16.06
C ASN A 39 19.72 6.62 15.13
N ALA A 40 18.70 5.75 15.10
CA ALA A 40 18.60 4.65 14.13
C ALA A 40 17.67 4.98 12.93
N GLY A 41 16.92 6.09 13.00
CA GLY A 41 16.00 6.55 11.94
C GLY A 41 16.30 7.95 11.41
N ALA A 42 17.26 8.69 11.98
CA ALA A 42 17.58 10.07 11.61
C ALA A 42 18.41 10.17 10.34
N GLU A 43 19.06 9.08 9.91
CA GLU A 43 19.59 8.98 8.55
C GLU A 43 18.47 8.77 7.51
N PHE A 44 17.27 8.34 7.93
CA PHE A 44 16.10 8.12 7.06
C PHE A 44 15.08 9.29 7.07
N VAL A 45 15.07 10.13 8.11
CA VAL A 45 14.20 11.32 8.19
C VAL A 45 14.90 12.57 7.65
N GLN A 46 16.19 12.49 7.30
CA GLN A 46 16.80 13.48 6.41
C GLN A 46 16.37 13.19 4.97
N ALA A 47 15.14 13.58 4.62
CA ALA A 47 14.97 14.21 3.33
C ALA A 47 16.05 15.30 3.27
N ASP A 48 16.90 15.25 2.26
CA ASP A 48 18.05 16.12 2.16
C ASP A 48 17.52 17.52 1.86
N VAL A 49 17.16 18.28 2.89
CA VAL A 49 16.87 19.71 2.81
C VAL A 49 18.21 20.44 2.61
N ARG A 50 18.97 20.05 1.58
CA ARG A 50 20.29 20.61 1.25
C ARG A 50 20.21 21.72 0.22
N ASP A 51 19.09 21.87 -0.50
CA ASP A 51 18.97 22.91 -1.52
C ASP A 51 17.68 23.72 -1.38
N GLU A 52 17.83 25.05 -1.37
CA GLU A 52 16.70 25.98 -1.41
C GLU A 52 15.91 25.86 -2.73
N GLU A 53 16.46 25.19 -3.76
CA GLU A 53 15.75 24.80 -5.00
C GLU A 53 14.88 23.54 -4.84
N ALA A 54 15.21 22.63 -3.91
CA ALA A 54 14.43 21.41 -3.61
C ALA A 54 13.15 21.70 -2.77
N LEU A 55 12.87 22.96 -2.47
CA LEU A 55 11.74 23.42 -1.65
C LEU A 55 10.37 23.34 -2.33
N ASN A 56 10.26 22.79 -3.54
CA ASN A 56 8.95 22.49 -4.06
C ASN A 56 8.39 21.22 -3.40
N ARG A 57 7.81 21.40 -2.21
CA ARG A 57 7.15 20.36 -1.40
C ARG A 57 6.17 19.49 -2.22
N LEU A 58 5.66 20.00 -3.34
CA LEU A 58 4.78 19.25 -4.24
C LEU A 58 5.48 18.07 -4.93
N PHE A 59 6.82 18.11 -5.09
CA PHE A 59 7.62 17.09 -5.77
C PHE A 59 8.42 16.18 -4.82
N ALA A 60 8.30 16.40 -3.51
CA ALA A 60 9.16 15.74 -2.52
C ALA A 60 8.89 14.23 -2.38
N SER A 61 7.71 13.73 -2.79
CA SER A 61 7.45 12.29 -2.84
C SER A 61 7.43 11.83 -4.29
N HIS A 62 8.51 11.18 -4.72
CA HIS A 62 8.73 10.69 -6.08
C HIS A 62 9.03 9.18 -6.02
N THR A 63 8.00 8.42 -5.66
CA THR A 63 8.05 6.97 -5.51
C THR A 63 8.50 6.27 -6.80
N PHE A 64 9.39 5.28 -6.67
CA PHE A 64 9.98 4.50 -7.78
C PHE A 64 10.86 5.30 -8.76
N ASP A 65 10.99 6.62 -8.57
CA ASP A 65 11.83 7.49 -9.39
C ASP A 65 13.32 7.31 -9.05
N ALA A 66 14.21 7.40 -10.04
CA ALA A 66 15.66 7.24 -9.86
C ALA A 66 16.27 8.25 -8.89
N GLU A 67 15.67 9.43 -8.76
CA GLU A 67 16.15 10.51 -7.89
C GLU A 67 15.59 10.43 -6.46
N ARG A 68 14.76 9.41 -6.14
CA ARG A 68 14.15 9.20 -4.81
C ARG A 68 15.12 9.24 -3.65
N ASP A 69 14.82 10.08 -2.68
CA ASP A 69 15.70 10.37 -1.54
C ASP A 69 15.05 10.17 -0.16
N GLY A 70 13.76 9.85 -0.10
CA GLY A 70 13.07 9.63 1.16
C GLY A 70 11.54 9.71 1.04
N PHE A 71 10.86 9.39 2.13
CA PHE A 71 9.42 9.58 2.23
C PHE A 71 9.07 10.99 2.74
N VAL A 72 7.89 11.47 2.39
CA VAL A 72 7.31 12.69 2.95
C VAL A 72 6.30 12.30 4.03
N ALA A 73 6.50 12.72 5.28
CA ALA A 73 5.54 12.44 6.35
C ALA A 73 4.20 13.14 6.11
N SER A 74 3.09 12.48 6.47
CA SER A 74 1.75 13.07 6.37
C SER A 74 0.82 12.62 7.50
N GLU A 75 -0.34 13.25 7.59
CA GLU A 75 -1.41 12.91 8.55
C GLU A 75 -2.64 12.44 7.80
N ALA A 76 -3.31 11.43 8.33
CA ALA A 76 -4.56 10.93 7.75
C ALA A 76 -5.37 10.12 8.76
N ALA A 77 -6.64 9.90 8.44
CA ALA A 77 -7.46 8.89 9.06
C ALA A 77 -8.34 8.21 8.00
N GLY A 78 -8.49 6.90 8.12
CA GLY A 78 -9.35 6.08 7.26
C GLY A 78 -10.13 5.09 8.10
N ILE A 79 -11.41 4.89 7.77
CA ILE A 79 -12.31 3.99 8.49
C ILE A 79 -13.04 3.10 7.50
N PHE A 80 -13.16 1.81 7.82
CA PHE A 80 -14.00 0.85 7.14
C PHE A 80 -15.07 0.29 8.06
N VAL A 81 -16.19 -0.06 7.46
CA VAL A 81 -17.17 -0.97 8.04
C VAL A 81 -17.11 -2.26 7.24
N LEU A 82 -16.66 -3.33 7.90
CA LEU A 82 -16.60 -4.69 7.36
C LEU A 82 -17.78 -5.49 7.91
N GLU A 83 -18.44 -6.24 7.04
CA GLU A 83 -19.58 -7.09 7.45
C GLU A 83 -19.50 -8.45 6.80
N ASN A 84 -20.17 -9.43 7.39
CA ASN A 84 -20.49 -10.65 6.67
C ASN A 84 -21.46 -10.34 5.51
N LEU A 85 -21.27 -10.98 4.35
CA LEU A 85 -22.09 -10.77 3.15
C LEU A 85 -23.58 -11.01 3.40
N GLU A 86 -23.95 -12.07 4.15
CA GLU A 86 -25.35 -12.38 4.47
C GLU A 86 -25.98 -11.29 5.34
N HIS A 87 -25.24 -10.79 6.32
CA HIS A 87 -25.69 -9.70 7.18
C HIS A 87 -25.92 -8.41 6.37
N ALA A 88 -24.94 -8.03 5.53
CA ALA A 88 -25.03 -6.87 4.67
C ALA A 88 -26.23 -6.96 3.71
N ARG A 89 -26.44 -8.12 3.07
CA ARG A 89 -27.60 -8.38 2.19
C ARG A 89 -28.93 -8.31 2.95
N LYS A 90 -29.03 -8.91 4.14
CA LYS A 90 -30.26 -8.92 4.96
C LYS A 90 -30.75 -7.52 5.32
N ARG A 91 -29.82 -6.59 5.59
CA ARG A 91 -30.16 -5.19 5.90
C ARG A 91 -30.14 -4.26 4.68
N ASN A 92 -29.98 -4.78 3.47
CA ASN A 92 -29.84 -4.03 2.22
C ASN A 92 -28.75 -2.95 2.27
N ALA A 93 -27.58 -3.31 2.81
CA ALA A 93 -26.43 -2.42 2.86
C ALA A 93 -25.84 -2.18 1.45
N PRO A 94 -25.36 -0.96 1.13
CA PRO A 94 -24.53 -0.75 -0.05
C PRO A 94 -23.18 -1.45 0.13
N ILE A 95 -22.85 -2.39 -0.75
CA ILE A 95 -21.58 -3.12 -0.76
C ILE A 95 -20.65 -2.46 -1.78
N LEU A 96 -19.53 -1.90 -1.32
CA LEU A 96 -18.57 -1.18 -2.16
C LEU A 96 -17.54 -2.11 -2.81
N ALA A 97 -17.13 -3.16 -2.12
CA ALA A 97 -16.21 -4.18 -2.59
C ALA A 97 -16.18 -5.31 -1.55
N GLU A 98 -15.59 -6.42 -1.96
CA GLU A 98 -15.30 -7.57 -1.10
C GLU A 98 -13.83 -7.55 -0.69
N LEU A 99 -13.54 -7.77 0.59
CA LEU A 99 -12.20 -8.14 1.07
C LEU A 99 -12.14 -9.67 1.07
N VAL A 100 -11.39 -10.24 0.13
CA VAL A 100 -11.42 -11.68 -0.14
C VAL A 100 -10.17 -12.41 0.33
N GLY A 101 -9.06 -11.71 0.56
CA GLY A 101 -7.85 -12.32 1.09
C GLY A 101 -6.97 -11.35 1.86
N TYR A 102 -6.20 -11.91 2.79
CA TYR A 102 -5.22 -11.20 3.59
C TYR A 102 -3.98 -12.07 3.81
N GLY A 103 -2.81 -11.45 3.75
CA GLY A 103 -1.54 -12.08 4.09
C GLY A 103 -0.69 -11.13 4.89
N ALA A 104 -0.07 -11.62 5.97
CA ALA A 104 0.88 -10.82 6.72
C ALA A 104 2.01 -11.66 7.30
N GLY A 105 3.17 -11.03 7.45
CA GLY A 105 4.39 -11.66 7.90
C GLY A 105 5.35 -10.69 8.55
N ASN A 106 6.47 -11.24 9.02
CA ASN A 106 7.58 -10.46 9.53
C ASN A 106 8.89 -10.90 8.90
N ASP A 107 9.72 -9.96 8.47
CA ASP A 107 11.04 -10.26 7.89
C ASP A 107 12.00 -10.89 8.91
N ALA A 108 11.83 -10.60 10.21
CA ALA A 108 12.79 -10.93 11.28
C ALA A 108 14.25 -10.56 10.94
N TYR A 109 14.43 -9.51 10.14
CA TYR A 109 15.70 -9.14 9.52
C TYR A 109 16.33 -7.89 10.15
N HIS A 110 15.68 -6.74 10.04
CA HIS A 110 16.18 -5.47 10.56
C HIS A 110 15.04 -4.64 11.18
N VAL A 111 15.38 -3.75 12.12
CA VAL A 111 14.40 -2.91 12.81
C VAL A 111 13.75 -1.84 11.91
N VAL A 112 14.36 -1.52 10.78
CA VAL A 112 13.92 -0.43 9.87
C VAL A 112 14.05 -0.79 8.39
N ALA A 113 15.03 -1.62 8.01
CA ALA A 113 15.28 -1.92 6.61
C ALA A 113 14.47 -3.16 6.21
N PRO A 114 13.88 -3.18 5.01
CA PRO A 114 13.26 -4.39 4.49
C PRO A 114 14.33 -5.45 4.21
N SER A 115 13.90 -6.70 4.06
CA SER A 115 14.72 -7.73 3.40
C SER A 115 15.25 -7.24 2.04
N GLU A 116 16.54 -7.46 1.78
CA GLU A 116 17.22 -6.97 0.56
C GLU A 116 16.64 -7.57 -0.72
N ASP A 117 16.11 -8.79 -0.65
CA ASP A 117 15.53 -9.53 -1.78
C ASP A 117 13.99 -9.47 -1.83
N GLY A 118 13.36 -8.76 -0.88
CA GLY A 118 11.92 -8.61 -0.79
C GLY A 118 11.16 -9.89 -0.43
N GLU A 119 11.83 -10.91 0.12
CA GLU A 119 11.21 -12.20 0.42
C GLU A 119 9.98 -12.09 1.34
N GLY A 120 10.07 -11.30 2.42
CA GLY A 120 8.95 -11.17 3.35
C GLY A 120 7.74 -10.45 2.75
N ALA A 121 7.97 -9.48 1.86
CA ALA A 121 6.92 -8.83 1.09
C ALA A 121 6.29 -9.81 0.08
N ALA A 122 7.12 -10.61 -0.62
CA ALA A 122 6.66 -11.63 -1.56
C ALA A 122 5.80 -12.70 -0.86
N ASN A 123 6.19 -13.13 0.34
CA ASN A 123 5.42 -14.07 1.14
C ASN A 123 4.06 -13.50 1.55
N ALA A 124 4.02 -12.25 2.03
CA ALA A 124 2.76 -11.60 2.39
C ALA A 124 1.80 -11.46 1.20
N MET A 125 2.32 -11.09 0.03
CA MET A 125 1.52 -11.05 -1.22
C MET A 125 1.01 -12.43 -1.62
N THR A 126 1.88 -13.45 -1.59
CA THR A 126 1.52 -14.84 -1.92
C THR A 126 0.41 -15.35 -1.02
N TRP A 127 0.54 -15.19 0.30
CA TRP A 127 -0.48 -15.63 1.26
C TRP A 127 -1.81 -14.90 1.08
N ALA A 128 -1.77 -13.60 0.75
CA ALA A 128 -3.00 -12.84 0.49
C ALA A 128 -3.74 -13.34 -0.77
N LEU A 129 -2.99 -13.66 -1.83
CA LEU A 129 -3.52 -14.23 -3.07
C LEU A 129 -4.05 -15.66 -2.86
N GLU A 130 -3.32 -16.49 -2.11
CA GLU A 130 -3.75 -17.85 -1.73
C GLU A 130 -5.03 -17.84 -0.89
N ASP A 131 -5.12 -16.97 0.14
CA ASP A 131 -6.32 -16.81 0.97
C ASP A 131 -7.52 -16.32 0.14
N ALA A 132 -7.27 -15.46 -0.86
CA ALA A 132 -8.28 -15.00 -1.83
C ALA A 132 -8.68 -16.05 -2.87
N GLY A 133 -7.88 -17.11 -3.07
CA GLY A 133 -8.01 -18.02 -4.20
C GLY A 133 -7.89 -17.30 -5.55
N VAL A 134 -6.99 -16.33 -5.65
CA VAL A 134 -6.74 -15.49 -6.84
C VAL A 134 -5.35 -15.77 -7.39
N GLU A 135 -5.26 -16.07 -8.68
CA GLU A 135 -3.99 -16.23 -9.37
C GLU A 135 -3.38 -14.86 -9.73
N PRO A 136 -2.04 -14.73 -9.81
CA PRO A 136 -1.39 -13.48 -10.20
C PRO A 136 -1.90 -12.87 -11.52
N ALA A 137 -2.28 -13.72 -12.49
CA ALA A 137 -2.83 -13.30 -13.77
C ALA A 137 -4.22 -12.66 -13.67
N GLU A 138 -4.96 -12.91 -12.59
CA GLU A 138 -6.30 -12.35 -12.33
C GLU A 138 -6.23 -10.98 -11.65
N VAL A 139 -5.06 -10.53 -11.19
CA VAL A 139 -4.91 -9.20 -10.59
C VAL A 139 -4.87 -8.13 -11.68
N ASP A 140 -5.75 -7.14 -11.56
CA ASP A 140 -5.88 -6.05 -12.52
C ASP A 140 -5.09 -4.80 -12.12
N TYR A 141 -4.81 -4.63 -10.83
CA TYR A 141 -4.13 -3.46 -10.30
C TYR A 141 -3.43 -3.77 -8.97
N ILE A 142 -2.24 -3.19 -8.79
CA ILE A 142 -1.51 -3.20 -7.51
C ILE A 142 -1.41 -1.78 -6.96
N ASN A 143 -1.98 -1.55 -5.77
CA ASN A 143 -1.67 -0.36 -4.99
C ASN A 143 -0.44 -0.67 -4.11
N ALA A 144 0.72 -0.16 -4.53
CA ALA A 144 1.99 -0.43 -3.90
C ALA A 144 2.14 0.29 -2.55
N HIS A 145 3.04 -0.20 -1.71
CA HIS A 145 3.43 0.54 -0.52
C HIS A 145 4.20 1.80 -0.89
N GLY A 146 5.21 1.72 -1.75
CA GLY A 146 5.79 2.83 -2.48
C GLY A 146 6.12 4.08 -1.64
N THR A 147 7.22 4.03 -0.90
CA THR A 147 7.57 5.07 0.10
C THR A 147 8.45 6.18 -0.43
N SER A 148 8.94 6.11 -1.68
CA SER A 148 9.96 7.03 -2.18
C SER A 148 11.32 6.85 -1.48
N THR A 149 11.53 5.67 -0.85
CA THR A 149 12.85 5.29 -0.32
C THR A 149 13.50 4.26 -1.23
N LYS A 150 14.83 4.35 -1.39
CA LYS A 150 15.58 3.48 -2.30
C LYS A 150 15.38 2.00 -2.03
N LEU A 151 15.55 1.60 -0.77
CA LEU A 151 15.48 0.19 -0.34
C LEU A 151 14.07 -0.38 -0.46
N ASN A 152 13.05 0.35 0.00
CA ASN A 152 11.68 -0.17 -0.01
C ASN A 152 11.13 -0.31 -1.43
N ASP A 153 11.30 0.72 -2.27
CA ASP A 153 10.71 0.72 -3.61
C ASP A 153 11.38 -0.35 -4.51
N LEU A 154 12.69 -0.58 -4.32
CA LEU A 154 13.41 -1.68 -4.95
C LEU A 154 12.95 -3.05 -4.43
N SER A 155 12.94 -3.23 -3.11
CA SER A 155 12.52 -4.49 -2.47
C SER A 155 11.08 -4.87 -2.85
N GLU A 156 10.16 -3.90 -2.89
CA GLU A 156 8.79 -4.11 -3.34
C GLU A 156 8.72 -4.50 -4.83
N THR A 157 9.53 -3.87 -5.70
CA THR A 157 9.61 -4.25 -7.11
C THR A 157 10.09 -5.69 -7.29
N LEU A 158 11.15 -6.09 -6.57
CA LEU A 158 11.66 -7.46 -6.59
C LEU A 158 10.62 -8.45 -6.08
N ALA A 159 9.91 -8.11 -5.01
CA ALA A 159 8.86 -8.93 -4.44
C ALA A 159 7.69 -9.14 -5.42
N ILE A 160 7.25 -8.07 -6.11
CA ILE A 160 6.21 -8.16 -7.13
C ILE A 160 6.67 -9.07 -8.27
N LYS A 161 7.90 -8.90 -8.78
CA LYS A 161 8.45 -9.79 -9.81
C LYS A 161 8.53 -11.25 -9.36
N ARG A 162 8.86 -11.50 -8.09
CA ARG A 162 8.95 -12.86 -7.54
C ARG A 162 7.58 -13.55 -7.50
N VAL A 163 6.53 -12.82 -7.17
CA VAL A 163 5.16 -13.35 -7.05
C VAL A 163 4.47 -13.47 -8.42
N PHE A 164 4.62 -12.46 -9.27
CA PHE A 164 3.89 -12.36 -10.53
C PHE A 164 4.68 -12.89 -11.74
N GLY A 165 5.99 -13.09 -11.64
CA GLY A 165 6.83 -13.48 -12.77
C GLY A 165 6.68 -12.50 -13.94
N GLU A 166 6.42 -13.00 -15.14
CA GLU A 166 6.21 -12.17 -16.34
C GLU A 166 4.96 -11.28 -16.24
N ASP A 167 3.93 -11.69 -15.48
CA ASP A 167 2.72 -10.88 -15.30
C ASP A 167 2.99 -9.57 -14.55
N ALA A 168 4.13 -9.45 -13.85
CA ALA A 168 4.54 -8.23 -13.16
C ALA A 168 4.62 -7.02 -14.11
N TYR A 169 4.99 -7.24 -15.38
CA TYR A 169 5.10 -6.18 -16.38
C TYR A 169 3.77 -5.84 -17.07
N ARG A 170 2.73 -6.66 -16.87
CA ARG A 170 1.38 -6.44 -17.39
C ARG A 170 0.54 -5.62 -16.44
N VAL A 171 0.64 -5.92 -15.14
CA VAL A 171 -0.25 -5.34 -14.13
C VAL A 171 0.14 -3.88 -13.84
N PRO A 172 -0.78 -2.91 -13.98
CA PRO A 172 -0.51 -1.54 -13.59
C PRO A 172 -0.31 -1.45 -12.07
N ILE A 173 0.67 -0.66 -11.66
CA ILE A 173 1.03 -0.41 -10.27
C ILE A 173 0.95 1.09 -10.02
N SER A 174 0.50 1.53 -8.85
CA SER A 174 0.70 2.93 -8.48
C SER A 174 0.86 3.09 -6.97
N ALA A 175 1.41 4.22 -6.54
CA ALA A 175 1.63 4.52 -5.13
C ALA A 175 0.86 5.78 -4.71
N THR A 176 -0.14 5.61 -3.83
CA THR A 176 -0.96 6.73 -3.34
C THR A 176 -0.11 7.76 -2.57
N LYS A 177 0.98 7.32 -1.92
CA LYS A 177 1.89 8.18 -1.14
C LYS A 177 2.53 9.30 -1.96
N SER A 178 2.71 9.10 -3.27
CA SER A 178 3.19 10.16 -4.17
C SER A 178 2.31 11.43 -4.10
N MET A 179 1.00 11.28 -3.85
CA MET A 179 0.05 12.39 -3.80
C MET A 179 -0.22 12.92 -2.39
N ILE A 180 -0.17 12.06 -1.37
CA ILE A 180 -0.63 12.39 -0.01
C ILE A 180 0.44 12.21 1.08
N GLY A 181 1.66 11.83 0.72
CA GLY A 181 2.71 11.46 1.67
C GLY A 181 2.42 10.16 2.42
N HIS A 182 3.28 9.86 3.39
CA HIS A 182 3.22 8.67 4.22
C HIS A 182 2.64 8.98 5.60
N SER A 183 1.40 8.52 5.83
CA SER A 183 0.67 8.69 7.09
C SER A 183 0.82 7.52 8.06
N PHE A 184 1.97 6.82 8.01
CA PHE A 184 2.34 5.69 8.86
C PHE A 184 1.17 4.74 9.18
N GLY A 185 0.65 4.76 10.42
CA GLY A 185 -0.41 3.87 10.88
C GLY A 185 -1.75 4.03 10.14
N ALA A 186 -2.01 5.21 9.55
CA ALA A 186 -3.20 5.45 8.74
C ALA A 186 -3.06 5.03 7.27
N ALA A 187 -1.83 4.83 6.78
CA ALA A 187 -1.56 4.56 5.36
C ALA A 187 -2.28 3.28 4.89
N GLY A 188 -2.25 2.23 5.72
CA GLY A 188 -2.98 0.98 5.51
C GLY A 188 -4.43 1.23 5.10
N ALA A 189 -5.14 2.03 5.91
CA ALA A 189 -6.55 2.29 5.74
C ALA A 189 -6.85 3.25 4.57
N VAL A 190 -6.15 4.38 4.49
CA VAL A 190 -6.43 5.41 3.46
C VAL A 190 -6.16 4.89 2.05
N GLU A 191 -5.09 4.13 1.86
CA GLU A 191 -4.72 3.55 0.57
C GLU A 191 -5.68 2.42 0.16
N SER A 192 -6.23 1.69 1.14
CA SER A 192 -7.28 0.71 0.89
C SER A 192 -8.58 1.37 0.42
N ILE A 193 -8.88 2.60 0.87
CA ILE A 193 -10.00 3.40 0.33
C ILE A 193 -9.72 3.73 -1.14
N ALA A 194 -8.50 4.14 -1.48
CA ALA A 194 -8.12 4.42 -2.87
C ALA A 194 -8.21 3.16 -3.77
N ALA A 195 -7.81 1.98 -3.25
CA ALA A 195 -7.98 0.70 -3.93
C ALA A 195 -9.45 0.38 -4.22
N VAL A 196 -10.33 0.50 -3.21
CA VAL A 196 -11.78 0.29 -3.39
C VAL A 196 -12.39 1.31 -4.35
N GLN A 197 -11.96 2.58 -4.30
CA GLN A 197 -12.40 3.60 -5.26
C GLN A 197 -11.96 3.28 -6.68
N THR A 198 -10.78 2.67 -6.86
CA THR A 198 -10.32 2.20 -8.18
C THR A 198 -11.28 1.17 -8.76
N ILE A 199 -11.69 0.17 -7.97
CA ILE A 199 -12.70 -0.83 -8.37
C ILE A 199 -14.03 -0.15 -8.73
N GLN A 200 -14.50 0.76 -7.88
CA GLN A 200 -15.80 1.42 -8.05
C GLN A 200 -15.88 2.34 -9.28
N THR A 201 -14.76 2.97 -9.65
CA THR A 201 -14.74 4.02 -10.68
C THR A 201 -14.05 3.61 -11.98
N GLY A 202 -13.31 2.50 -11.97
CA GLY A 202 -12.45 2.06 -13.06
C GLY A 202 -11.33 3.06 -13.36
N MET A 203 -10.87 3.81 -12.34
CA MET A 203 -9.83 4.82 -12.49
C MET A 203 -8.66 4.52 -11.56
N ILE A 204 -7.55 4.08 -12.12
CA ILE A 204 -6.28 3.91 -11.42
C ILE A 204 -5.65 5.30 -11.28
N HIS A 205 -5.37 5.72 -10.04
CA HIS A 205 -4.73 6.99 -9.78
C HIS A 205 -3.25 6.96 -10.24
N PRO A 206 -2.65 8.11 -10.56
CA PRO A 206 -1.25 8.14 -10.96
C PRO A 206 -0.31 7.94 -9.77
N THR A 207 0.92 7.53 -10.08
CA THR A 207 2.10 7.88 -9.28
C THR A 207 2.61 9.22 -9.78
N ILE A 208 2.39 10.30 -9.02
CA ILE A 208 2.86 11.64 -9.41
C ILE A 208 4.35 11.83 -9.10
N ASN A 209 4.97 12.84 -9.70
CA ASN A 209 6.39 13.18 -9.54
C ASN A 209 7.35 12.10 -10.05
N TYR A 210 6.90 11.22 -10.95
CA TYR A 210 7.75 10.23 -11.60
C TYR A 210 8.31 10.82 -12.90
N GLU A 211 9.55 11.30 -12.89
CA GLU A 211 10.19 12.02 -14.01
C GLU A 211 11.39 11.24 -14.59
N HIS A 212 12.15 10.56 -13.73
CA HIS A 212 13.36 9.82 -14.07
C HIS A 212 13.13 8.33 -13.77
N PRO A 213 12.84 7.50 -14.79
CA PRO A 213 12.68 6.06 -14.60
C PRO A 213 13.94 5.43 -14.00
N ASP A 214 13.78 4.69 -12.90
CA ASP A 214 14.85 3.90 -12.29
C ASP A 214 14.99 2.56 -13.02
N PRO A 215 16.16 2.19 -13.58
CA PRO A 215 16.38 0.87 -14.18
C PRO A 215 16.16 -0.31 -13.23
N GLU A 216 16.24 -0.11 -11.91
CA GLU A 216 15.99 -1.15 -10.90
C GLU A 216 14.50 -1.24 -10.50
N CYS A 217 13.73 -0.17 -10.73
CA CYS A 217 12.28 -0.12 -10.60
C CYS A 217 11.66 0.08 -11.99
N ASP A 218 11.51 -1.01 -12.73
CA ASP A 218 11.21 -1.07 -14.17
C ASP A 218 9.81 -1.59 -14.51
N LEU A 219 8.89 -1.62 -13.54
CA LEU A 219 7.49 -2.00 -13.75
C LEU A 219 6.63 -0.79 -14.18
N ASP A 220 5.36 -1.02 -14.50
CA ASP A 220 4.44 0.04 -14.92
C ASP A 220 3.82 0.75 -13.71
N TYR A 221 4.48 1.80 -13.21
CA TYR A 221 4.03 2.57 -12.04
C TYR A 221 2.96 3.64 -12.34
N VAL A 222 2.28 3.60 -13.49
CA VAL A 222 1.22 4.55 -13.90
C VAL A 222 1.66 6.02 -13.69
N PRO A 223 2.69 6.48 -14.43
CA PRO A 223 3.34 7.76 -14.14
C PRO A 223 2.48 8.97 -14.52
N ASN A 224 2.30 9.89 -13.58
CA ASN A 224 1.77 11.26 -13.69
C ASN A 224 0.35 11.45 -14.25
N LYS A 225 -0.25 10.44 -14.87
CA LYS A 225 -1.61 10.50 -15.44
C LYS A 225 -2.43 9.30 -15.00
N ALA A 226 -3.60 9.58 -14.43
CA ALA A 226 -4.57 8.55 -14.09
C ALA A 226 -4.91 7.70 -15.33
N ARG A 227 -5.14 6.42 -15.12
CA ARG A 227 -5.46 5.46 -16.17
C ARG A 227 -6.84 4.86 -15.94
N ARG A 228 -7.71 4.97 -16.94
CA ARG A 228 -8.97 4.24 -16.94
C ARG A 228 -8.71 2.79 -17.30
N ALA A 229 -9.21 1.86 -16.49
CA ALA A 229 -9.15 0.42 -16.70
C ALA A 229 -10.40 -0.24 -16.12
N ASP A 230 -10.74 -1.42 -16.63
CA ASP A 230 -11.69 -2.29 -15.93
C ASP A 230 -10.90 -3.02 -14.84
N VAL A 231 -11.29 -2.85 -13.58
CA VAL A 231 -10.53 -3.31 -12.41
C VAL A 231 -11.47 -4.07 -11.50
N ASP A 232 -11.34 -5.39 -11.50
CA ASP A 232 -12.12 -6.30 -10.69
C ASP A 232 -11.34 -6.77 -9.47
N VAL A 233 -10.03 -6.95 -9.59
CA VAL A 233 -9.17 -7.45 -8.51
C VAL A 233 -8.01 -6.49 -8.23
N VAL A 234 -7.89 -6.06 -6.97
CA VAL A 234 -6.81 -5.19 -6.50
C VAL A 234 -6.02 -5.86 -5.39
N LEU A 235 -4.71 -5.92 -5.56
CA LEU A 235 -3.76 -6.24 -4.48
C LEU A 235 -3.25 -4.93 -3.85
N LYS A 236 -3.36 -4.81 -2.53
CA LYS A 236 -2.89 -3.64 -1.78
C LYS A 236 -1.76 -4.05 -0.85
N ASN A 237 -0.60 -3.39 -0.98
CA ASN A 237 0.61 -3.70 -0.21
C ASN A 237 0.86 -2.70 0.93
N SER A 238 1.40 -3.17 2.06
CA SER A 238 1.79 -2.35 3.21
C SER A 238 2.98 -2.95 3.93
N PHE A 239 4.11 -2.24 3.91
CA PHE A 239 5.38 -2.72 4.47
C PHE A 239 5.90 -1.72 5.50
N GLY A 240 5.71 -2.05 6.77
CA GLY A 240 6.07 -1.21 7.90
C GLY A 240 7.46 -1.50 8.47
N PHE A 241 7.95 -0.56 9.27
CA PHE A 241 9.18 -0.74 10.02
C PHE A 241 9.14 -1.99 10.92
N GLY A 242 10.32 -2.53 11.22
CA GLY A 242 10.47 -3.81 11.92
C GLY A 242 10.16 -5.01 11.03
N GLY A 243 10.05 -4.82 9.72
CA GLY A 243 9.76 -5.88 8.74
C GLY A 243 8.31 -6.34 8.75
N GLN A 244 7.35 -5.50 9.15
CA GLN A 244 5.94 -5.86 9.19
C GLN A 244 5.34 -5.78 7.79
N ASN A 245 4.99 -6.92 7.19
CA ASN A 245 4.40 -6.93 5.86
C ASN A 245 2.93 -7.34 5.95
N ALA A 246 2.06 -6.61 5.26
CA ALA A 246 0.64 -6.92 5.17
C ALA A 246 0.12 -6.60 3.77
N CYS A 247 -0.64 -7.52 3.21
CA CYS A 247 -1.26 -7.42 1.89
C CYS A 247 -2.75 -7.76 1.99
N LEU A 248 -3.58 -7.02 1.25
CA LEU A 248 -5.03 -7.22 1.16
C LEU A 248 -5.43 -7.42 -0.29
N VAL A 249 -6.38 -8.32 -0.54
CA VAL A 249 -6.99 -8.53 -1.86
C VAL A 249 -8.44 -8.07 -1.82
N PHE A 250 -8.77 -7.09 -2.65
CA PHE A 250 -10.13 -6.59 -2.83
C PHE A 250 -10.69 -7.04 -4.17
N LYS A 251 -11.98 -7.42 -4.20
CA LYS A 251 -12.71 -7.76 -5.43
C LYS A 251 -13.95 -6.89 -5.64
N ARG A 252 -14.31 -6.66 -6.90
CA ARG A 252 -15.62 -6.12 -7.28
C ARG A 252 -16.71 -7.04 -6.75
N TYR A 253 -17.71 -6.45 -6.11
CA TYR A 253 -18.92 -7.18 -5.74
C TYR A 253 -19.85 -7.28 -6.95
N GLU A 254 -20.09 -8.51 -7.41
CA GLU A 254 -21.09 -8.83 -8.44
C GLU A 254 -22.33 -9.42 -7.74
N GLY A 255 -23.43 -8.66 -7.79
CA GLY A 255 -24.63 -8.85 -6.95
C GLY A 255 -25.26 -10.23 -6.96
#